data_AF-A0A174N5T2-F1
#
_entry.id   AF-A0A174N5T2-F1
#
_cell.length_a   1.000
_cell.length_b   1.000
_cell.length_c   1.000
_cell.angle_alpha   90.00
_cell.angle_beta   90.00
_cell.angle_gamma   90.00
#
_symmetry.space_group_name_H-M   'P 1'
#
loop_
_entity.id
_entity.type
_entity.pdbx_description
1 polymer ?
#
loop_
_entity_poly.entity_id
_entity_poly.type
_entity_poly.pdbx_seq_one_letter_code
_entity_poly.pdbx_strand_id
1 'polypeptide(L)'
;MLIDSTNIQFKEYSQGMDSLFPSRLDENISSDAPVRLANQLVDEFDISLLLSTYKGGCCPAYYSRMLLKVLFFAYLPLLSVIRKSLQHYIKDIYYSLKYLTRNTFLYTILP
;
A
#
# COMPACT_ATOMS: atom_id res chain seq x y z
N MET A 1 -34.03 -35.02 23.00
CA MET A 1 -33.60 -34.57 21.67
C MET A 1 -32.11 -34.33 21.76
N LEU A 2 -31.31 -35.30 21.29
CA LEU A 2 -29.84 -35.24 21.28
C LEU A 2 -29.43 -34.33 20.12
N ILE A 3 -28.69 -33.26 20.40
CA ILE A 3 -28.09 -32.42 19.36
C ILE A 3 -26.69 -32.98 19.11
N ASP A 4 -26.51 -33.62 17.95
CA ASP A 4 -25.23 -34.17 17.51
C ASP A 4 -24.16 -33.08 17.48
N SER A 5 -23.20 -33.22 18.39
CA SER A 5 -22.19 -32.20 18.72
C SER A 5 -20.94 -32.32 17.85
N THR A 6 -21.09 -32.73 16.58
CA THR A 6 -19.93 -32.96 15.71
C THR A 6 -19.72 -31.77 14.78
N ASN A 7 -18.74 -30.94 15.16
CA ASN A 7 -18.19 -29.81 14.41
C ASN A 7 -18.86 -28.44 14.59
N ILE A 8 -19.13 -28.05 15.83
CA ILE A 8 -19.38 -26.64 16.16
C ILE A 8 -18.06 -26.07 16.69
N GLN A 9 -17.33 -25.33 15.85
CA GLN A 9 -16.16 -24.58 16.28
C GLN A 9 -16.63 -23.30 17.00
N PHE A 10 -16.55 -23.33 18.33
CA PHE A 10 -16.75 -22.13 19.14
C PHE A 10 -15.50 -21.25 19.05
N LYS A 11 -15.68 -19.94 18.90
CA LYS A 11 -14.58 -18.98 19.07
C LYS A 11 -14.09 -18.99 20.51
N GLU A 12 -12.78 -18.80 20.68
CA GLU A 12 -12.15 -18.67 21.98
C GLU A 12 -12.78 -17.50 22.77
N TYR A 13 -13.15 -17.75 24.03
CA TYR A 13 -13.86 -16.79 24.88
C TYR A 13 -12.89 -16.20 25.91
N SER A 14 -12.16 -15.16 25.52
CA SER A 14 -11.18 -14.44 26.37
C SER A 14 -11.83 -13.25 27.08
N GLN A 15 -12.46 -13.48 28.23
CA GLN A 15 -13.28 -12.47 28.93
C GLN A 15 -12.51 -11.37 29.69
N GLY A 16 -11.20 -11.19 29.50
CA GLY A 16 -10.43 -10.25 30.33
C GLY A 16 -9.03 -9.84 29.88
N MET A 17 -8.60 -10.16 28.67
CA MET A 17 -7.23 -9.87 28.20
C MET A 17 -7.14 -9.32 26.78
N ASP A 18 -8.24 -8.82 26.23
CA ASP A 18 -8.20 -8.14 24.94
C ASP A 18 -7.92 -6.65 25.20
N SER A 19 -6.63 -6.30 25.22
CA SER A 19 -6.25 -4.90 25.11
C SER A 19 -6.84 -4.37 23.81
N LEU A 20 -7.74 -3.38 23.92
CA LEU A 20 -8.45 -2.80 22.78
C LEU A 20 -7.47 -2.22 21.72
N PHE A 21 -6.26 -1.87 22.17
CA PHE A 21 -5.17 -1.42 21.34
C PHE A 21 -3.97 -2.37 21.47
N PRO A 22 -3.27 -2.64 20.36
CA PRO A 22 -1.99 -3.35 20.44
C PRO A 22 -1.00 -2.56 21.29
N SER A 23 -0.04 -3.27 21.89
CA SER A 23 1.00 -2.65 22.72
C SER A 23 1.86 -1.68 21.93
N ARG A 24 1.96 -1.90 20.61
CA ARG A 24 2.50 -0.93 19.65
C ARG A 24 1.58 -0.79 18.45
N LEU A 25 1.40 0.44 17.98
CA LEU A 25 0.56 0.71 16.80
C LEU A 25 1.09 0.04 15.51
N ASP A 26 2.37 -0.32 15.46
CA ASP A 26 2.98 -1.01 14.33
C ASP A 26 3.03 -2.54 14.48
N GLU A 27 2.53 -3.10 15.58
CA GLU A 27 2.65 -4.53 15.90
C GLU A 27 1.98 -5.44 14.87
N ASN A 28 0.83 -5.03 14.35
CA ASN A 28 0.07 -5.79 13.35
C ASN A 28 0.57 -5.57 11.90
N ILE A 29 1.61 -4.76 11.71
CA ILE A 29 2.16 -4.44 10.38
C ILE A 29 3.30 -5.41 10.07
N SER A 30 3.15 -6.20 9.01
CA SER A 30 4.20 -7.11 8.53
C SER A 30 5.55 -6.40 8.33
N SER A 31 6.66 -7.11 8.57
CA SER A 31 8.03 -6.62 8.36
C SER A 31 8.24 -6.13 6.93
N ASP A 32 7.62 -6.82 5.98
CA ASP A 32 7.83 -6.62 4.54
C ASP A 32 6.84 -5.60 3.97
N ALA A 33 6.01 -4.99 4.83
CA ALA A 33 5.02 -4.03 4.39
C ALA A 33 5.73 -2.77 3.84
N PRO A 34 5.26 -2.21 2.70
CA PRO A 34 5.88 -1.06 2.07
C PRO A 34 5.88 0.20 2.97
N VAL A 35 4.97 0.23 3.95
CA VAL A 35 4.88 1.29 4.96
C VAL A 35 6.15 1.36 5.84
N ARG A 36 6.78 0.22 6.14
CA ARG A 36 8.02 0.16 6.93
C ARG A 36 9.22 0.64 6.12
N LEU A 37 9.28 0.23 4.85
CA LEU A 37 10.29 0.71 3.91
C LEU A 37 10.20 2.24 3.74
N ALA A 38 9.00 2.77 3.54
CA ALA A 38 8.77 4.21 3.44
C ALA A 38 9.23 4.95 4.72
N ASN A 39 8.96 4.38 5.89
CA ASN A 39 9.41 4.95 7.16
C ASN A 39 10.95 5.00 7.26
N GLN A 40 11.63 3.89 6.95
CA GLN A 40 13.10 3.81 6.95
C GLN A 40 13.72 4.79 5.96
N LEU A 41 13.16 4.87 4.75
CA LEU A 41 13.65 5.78 3.71
C LEU A 41 13.54 7.25 4.13
N VAL A 42 12.44 7.63 4.79
CA VAL A 42 12.30 8.99 5.34
C VAL A 42 13.24 9.24 6.52
N ASP A 43 13.62 8.21 7.29
CA ASP A 43 14.58 8.34 8.39
C ASP A 43 16.03 8.51 7.89
N GLU A 44 16.39 7.86 6.79
CA GLU A 44 17.70 8.00 6.14
C GLU A 44 17.86 9.29 5.32
N PHE A 45 16.74 9.91 4.92
CA PHE A 45 16.76 11.11 4.10
C PHE A 45 17.39 12.30 4.85
N ASP A 46 18.32 13.01 4.19
CA ASP A 46 18.87 14.26 4.69
C ASP A 46 17.86 15.39 4.52
N ILE A 47 17.35 15.88 5.65
CA ILE A 47 16.37 16.96 5.73
C ILE A 47 16.98 18.32 6.08
N SER A 48 18.31 18.45 6.07
CA SER A 48 19.02 19.70 6.44
C SER A 48 18.56 20.89 5.60
N LEU A 49 18.38 20.69 4.28
CA LEU A 49 17.85 21.72 3.39
C LEU A 49 16.41 22.10 3.74
N LEU A 50 15.55 21.11 4.04
CA LEU A 50 14.16 21.36 4.45
C LEU A 50 14.11 22.12 5.77
N LEU A 51 14.94 21.78 6.74
CA LEU A 51 15.02 22.48 8.02
C LEU A 51 15.49 23.92 7.84
N SER A 52 16.37 24.20 6.87
CA SER A 52 16.85 25.56 6.59
C SER A 52 15.75 26.50 6.07
N THR A 53 14.66 25.98 5.51
CA THR A 53 13.53 26.80 5.04
C THR A 53 12.52 27.13 6.15
N TYR A 54 12.55 26.41 7.27
CA TYR A 54 11.68 26.70 8.40
C TYR A 54 12.11 28.01 9.06
N LYS A 55 11.21 28.99 9.05
CA LYS A 55 11.39 30.24 9.79
C LYS A 55 10.99 30.04 11.25
N GLY A 56 11.88 30.39 12.17
CA GLY A 56 11.55 30.50 13.59
C GLY A 56 10.60 31.67 13.86
N GLY A 57 9.65 31.51 14.77
CA GLY A 57 8.65 32.51 15.14
C GLY A 57 7.86 32.14 16.41
N CYS A 58 6.71 32.79 16.65
CA CYS A 58 5.90 32.69 17.88
C CYS A 58 5.43 31.27 18.27
N CYS A 59 5.31 30.34 17.31
CA CYS A 59 4.83 28.98 17.57
C CYS A 59 5.89 27.95 17.17
N PRO A 60 6.04 26.85 17.93
CA PRO A 60 6.95 25.77 17.55
C PRO A 60 6.47 25.13 16.24
N ALA A 61 7.41 24.94 15.31
CA ALA A 61 7.14 24.23 14.07
C ALA A 61 6.90 22.73 14.36
N TYR A 62 6.03 22.11 13.56
CA TYR A 62 5.90 20.65 13.55
C TYR A 62 7.21 19.98 13.17
N TYR A 63 7.41 18.76 13.67
CA TYR A 63 8.60 17.99 13.35
C TYR A 63 8.62 17.65 11.85
N SER A 64 9.54 18.26 11.10
CA SER A 64 9.55 18.19 9.63
C SER A 64 9.63 16.76 9.11
N ARG A 65 10.34 15.88 9.84
CA ARG A 65 10.44 14.45 9.52
C ARG A 65 9.09 13.72 9.67
N MET A 66 8.27 14.09 10.67
CA MET A 66 6.94 13.52 10.85
C MET A 66 6.02 13.93 9.68
N LEU A 67 6.03 15.21 9.32
CA LEU A 67 5.25 15.71 8.19
C LEU A 67 5.65 15.04 6.87
N LEU A 68 6.95 14.81 6.68
CA LEU A 68 7.46 14.11 5.49
C LEU A 68 6.94 12.67 5.44
N LYS A 69 6.92 11.95 6.57
CA LYS A 69 6.31 10.62 6.66
C LYS A 69 4.83 10.64 6.27
N VAL A 70 4.07 11.60 6.81
CA VAL A 70 2.64 11.76 6.47
C VAL A 70 2.45 11.98 4.96
N LEU A 71 3.26 12.85 4.35
CA LEU A 71 3.20 13.13 2.91
C LEU A 71 3.50 11.88 2.08
N PHE A 72 4.56 11.14 2.43
CA PHE A 72 4.92 9.89 1.75
C PHE A 72 3.83 8.83 1.90
N PHE A 73 3.26 8.68 3.10
CA PHE A 73 2.16 7.73 3.32
C PHE A 73 0.91 8.06 2.53
N ALA A 74 0.60 9.34 2.33
CA ALA A 74 -0.51 9.74 1.48
C ALA A 74 -0.23 9.48 -0.02
N TYR A 75 1.01 9.66 -0.46
CA TYR A 75 1.35 9.69 -1.89
C TYR A 75 1.78 8.33 -2.48
N LEU A 76 2.50 7.49 -1.73
CA LEU A 76 2.98 6.19 -2.23
C LEU A 76 1.85 5.22 -2.68
N PRO A 77 0.70 5.14 -1.99
CA PRO A 77 -0.42 4.34 -2.46
C PRO A 77 -0.96 4.83 -3.81
N LEU A 78 -1.02 6.15 -4.01
CA LEU A 78 -1.49 6.76 -5.26
C LEU A 78 -0.61 6.34 -6.44
N LEU A 79 0.71 6.38 -6.28
CA LEU A 79 1.66 5.92 -7.31
C LEU A 79 1.47 4.44 -7.64
N SER A 80 1.23 3.61 -6.62
CA SER A 80 1.02 2.18 -6.80
C SER A 80 -0.25 1.87 -7.60
N VAL A 81 -1.32 2.64 -7.38
CA VAL A 81 -2.58 2.53 -8.13
C VAL A 81 -2.38 2.94 -9.58
N ILE A 82 -1.76 4.09 -9.84
CA ILE A 82 -1.47 4.59 -11.19
C ILE A 82 -0.61 3.58 -11.97
N ARG A 83 0.41 3.01 -11.31
CA ARG A 83 1.26 2.00 -11.94
C ARG A 83 0.46 0.75 -12.33
N LYS A 84 -0.44 0.28 -11.45
CA LYS A 84 -1.29 -0.89 -11.74
C LYS A 84 -2.27 -0.61 -12.88
N SER A 85 -2.93 0.55 -12.89
CA SER A 85 -3.88 0.90 -13.96
C SER A 85 -3.19 1.03 -15.31
N LEU A 86 -2.01 1.67 -15.35
CA LEU A 86 -1.22 1.80 -16.57
C LEU A 86 -0.79 0.43 -17.11
N GLN A 87 -0.34 -0.47 -16.24
CA GLN A 87 0.02 -1.84 -16.64
C GLN A 87 -1.16 -2.62 -17.20
N HIS A 88 -2.37 -2.40 -16.68
CA HIS A 88 -3.58 -2.99 -17.22
C HIS A 88 -3.88 -2.45 -18.62
N TYR A 89 -3.88 -1.12 -18.78
CA TYR A 89 -4.14 -0.46 -20.06
C TYR A 89 -3.15 -0.86 -21.16
N ILE A 90 -1.85 -0.96 -20.83
CA ILE A 90 -0.81 -1.41 -21.77
C ILE A 90 -1.07 -2.85 -22.23
N LYS A 91 -1.49 -3.73 -21.32
CA LYS A 91 -1.84 -5.12 -21.67
C LYS A 91 -3.05 -5.16 -22.59
N ASP A 92 -4.06 -4.35 -22.33
CA ASP A 92 -5.27 -4.30 -23.18
C ASP A 92 -4.93 -3.85 -24.61
N ILE A 93 -4.10 -2.79 -24.75
CA ILE A 93 -3.59 -2.36 -26.06
C ILE A 93 -2.80 -3.48 -26.73
N TYR A 94 -1.89 -4.13 -25.99
CA TYR A 94 -1.06 -5.21 -26.52
C TYR A 94 -1.90 -6.38 -27.06
N TYR A 95 -2.92 -6.83 -26.32
CA TYR A 95 -3.79 -7.90 -26.77
C TYR A 95 -4.65 -7.50 -27.96
N SER A 96 -5.15 -6.26 -27.99
CA SER A 96 -5.92 -5.72 -29.12
C SER A 96 -5.07 -5.68 -30.40
N LEU A 97 -3.84 -5.14 -30.31
CA LEU A 97 -2.89 -5.13 -31.44
C LEU A 97 -2.54 -6.55 -31.90
N LYS A 98 -2.25 -7.46 -30.98
CA LYS A 98 -1.95 -8.86 -31.31
C LYS A 98 -3.13 -9.55 -32.01
N TYR A 99 -4.37 -9.28 -31.58
CA TYR A 99 -5.56 -9.79 -32.23
C TYR A 99 -5.71 -9.24 -33.66
N LEU A 100 -5.55 -7.92 -33.84
CA LEU A 100 -5.61 -7.27 -35.15
C LEU A 100 -4.54 -7.82 -36.09
N THR A 101 -3.28 -7.89 -35.65
CA THR A 101 -2.19 -8.46 -36.46
C THR A 101 -2.49 -9.90 -36.86
N ARG A 102 -2.99 -10.74 -35.95
CA ARG A 102 -3.36 -12.13 -36.27
C ARG A 102 -4.51 -12.19 -37.28
N ASN A 103 -5.52 -11.35 -37.13
CA ASN A 103 -6.67 -11.34 -38.04
C ASN A 103 -6.26 -10.85 -39.44
N THR A 104 -5.48 -9.76 -39.53
CA THR A 104 -4.92 -9.29 -40.80
C THR A 104 -4.06 -10.36 -41.48
N PHE A 105 -3.23 -11.09 -40.72
CA PHE A 105 -2.43 -12.20 -41.27
C PHE A 105 -3.30 -13.33 -41.84
N LEU A 106 -4.40 -13.68 -41.16
CA LEU A 106 -5.35 -14.68 -41.65
C LEU A 106 -6.04 -14.25 -42.95
N TYR A 107 -6.47 -12.99 -43.06
CA TYR A 107 -7.06 -12.45 -44.30
C TYR A 107 -6.05 -12.26 -45.45
N THR A 108 -4.75 -12.26 -45.16
CA THR A 108 -3.70 -12.14 -46.19
C THR A 108 -3.25 -13.51 -46.73
N ILE A 109 -3.49 -14.59 -45.97
CA ILE A 109 -3.09 -15.97 -46.32
C ILE A 109 -4.26 -16.78 -46.90
N LEU A 110 -5.51 -16.44 -46.58
CA LEU A 110 -6.67 -17.05 -47.23
C LEU A 110 -6.98 -16.30 -48.55
N PRO A 111 -7.00 -16.99 -49.71
CA PRO A 111 -7.29 -16.40 -51.02
C PRO A 111 -8.76 -15.99 -51.17
#